data_AF-A0A917RE16-F1
#
_entry.id   AF-A0A917RE16-F1
#
_cell.length_a   1.000
_cell.length_b   1.000
_cell.length_c   1.000
_cell.angle_alpha   90.00
_cell.angle_beta   90.00
_cell.angle_gamma   90.00
#
_symmetry.space_group_name_H-M   'P 1'
#
loop_
_entity.id
_entity.type
_entity.pdbx_description
1 polymer ?
#
loop_
_entity_poly.entity_id
_entity_poly.type
_entity_poly.pdbx_seq_one_letter_code
_entity_poly.pdbx_strand_id
1 'polypeptide(L)'
;MTGGAQTLKDLVYEFKTKGPAYRTTVQTTLRASYTNHYRRGLIALLDTLEFKSNNTAYQPVIEALELVKRYAKAGSTTYYPRGERVPEHRGTAGAWEDLVFKRDKRGRRRVVRMVYEIVTFQALREALRCKEIWVVGAGSFRDPEEDLPADFAARRVTNYAELRKPLDPAVFIAELKAEMRAELEALDTALPTLDWVEIKDRRSGAIKLTKIGPAEEPRNLRKIKNEVGRRWGSVPLIDMLKEAVLRTGCLNAVTSVAGTSSLAPEVLAERLMLAIFGYGTNTGIRAVAAGGHAHSEDDIRYVRRRYLTPQVAADIAIAIANATFTARDTALCFRRPLPAPARTPARDPGRAERGGGLQRRQLGHPLREGRRHRHQPARGTGDDRAVPAHPAGRSRLHQHPDAARRPGRPRVGQAAQARRPARPDALVLAARPALR
;
A
#
# COMPACT_ATOMS: atom_id res chain seq x y z
N MET A 1 -36.38 -6.41 8.89
CA MET A 1 -35.21 -6.18 9.77
C MET A 1 -34.88 -7.47 10.49
N THR A 2 -33.96 -8.27 9.96
CA THR A 2 -33.54 -9.54 10.58
C THR A 2 -32.15 -9.84 10.02
N GLY A 3 -31.10 -9.31 10.65
CA GLY A 3 -29.75 -9.49 10.09
C GLY A 3 -28.59 -8.81 10.82
N GLY A 4 -28.82 -8.06 11.91
CA GLY A 4 -27.72 -7.49 12.71
C GLY A 4 -27.27 -8.44 13.82
N ALA A 5 -28.15 -8.69 14.79
CA ALA A 5 -27.81 -9.43 15.99
C ALA A 5 -27.57 -10.93 15.74
N GLN A 6 -28.35 -11.55 14.86
CA GLN A 6 -28.25 -12.99 14.60
C GLN A 6 -26.98 -13.33 13.81
N THR A 7 -26.66 -12.55 12.77
CA THR A 7 -25.43 -12.69 11.99
C THR A 7 -24.18 -12.51 12.85
N LEU A 8 -24.19 -11.56 13.80
CA LEU A 8 -23.09 -11.41 14.76
C LEU A 8 -22.99 -12.60 15.73
N LYS A 9 -24.12 -13.13 16.20
CA LYS A 9 -24.14 -14.35 17.02
C LYS A 9 -23.64 -15.56 16.24
N ASP A 10 -23.98 -15.67 14.96
CA ASP A 10 -23.59 -16.77 14.08
C ASP A 10 -22.10 -16.68 13.71
N LEU A 11 -21.56 -15.48 13.49
CA LEU A 11 -20.10 -15.24 13.35
C LEU A 11 -19.34 -15.55 14.64
N VAL A 12 -19.89 -15.17 15.80
CA VAL A 12 -19.33 -15.53 17.11
C VAL A 12 -19.41 -17.04 17.32
N TYR A 13 -20.48 -17.70 16.88
CA TYR A 13 -20.66 -19.15 16.94
C TYR A 13 -19.69 -19.88 16.00
N GLU A 14 -19.51 -19.39 14.77
CA GLU A 14 -18.55 -19.91 13.78
C GLU A 14 -17.10 -19.74 14.27
N PHE A 15 -16.79 -18.59 14.89
CA PHE A 15 -15.50 -18.36 15.53
C PHE A 15 -15.27 -19.30 16.73
N LYS A 16 -16.29 -19.50 17.57
CA LYS A 16 -16.24 -20.45 18.71
C LYS A 16 -16.11 -21.90 18.26
N THR A 17 -16.72 -22.29 17.14
CA THR A 17 -16.72 -23.67 16.61
C THR A 17 -15.48 -24.00 15.77
N LYS A 18 -14.91 -23.05 15.01
CA LYS A 18 -13.63 -23.22 14.29
C LYS A 18 -12.37 -23.17 15.18
N GLY A 19 -12.56 -23.00 16.49
CA GLY A 19 -11.50 -22.84 17.50
C GLY A 19 -10.34 -23.84 17.45
N PRO A 20 -10.50 -25.15 17.21
CA PRO A 20 -9.38 -26.10 17.31
C PRO A 20 -8.40 -26.04 16.12
N ALA A 21 -8.91 -25.92 14.88
CA ALA A 21 -8.09 -26.00 13.67
C ALA A 21 -7.23 -24.73 13.49
N TYR A 22 -7.84 -23.55 13.62
CA TYR A 22 -7.10 -22.27 13.55
C TYR A 22 -6.04 -22.20 14.65
N ARG A 23 -6.38 -22.56 15.89
CA ARG A 23 -5.43 -22.60 17.01
C ARG A 23 -4.27 -23.55 16.70
N THR A 24 -4.51 -24.73 16.14
CA THR A 24 -3.46 -25.74 15.85
C THR A 24 -2.55 -25.33 14.70
N THR A 25 -3.10 -24.74 13.63
CA THR A 25 -2.31 -24.24 12.49
C THR A 25 -1.47 -23.02 12.91
N VAL A 26 -2.05 -22.08 13.64
CA VAL A 26 -1.37 -20.90 14.19
C VAL A 26 -0.28 -21.34 15.17
N GLN A 27 -0.57 -22.28 16.08
CA GLN A 27 0.41 -22.87 17.00
C GLN A 27 1.60 -23.49 16.28
N THR A 28 1.36 -24.34 15.28
CA THR A 28 2.43 -25.09 14.62
C THR A 28 3.30 -24.14 13.79
N THR A 29 2.67 -23.25 13.03
CA THR A 29 3.37 -22.34 12.11
C THR A 29 4.13 -21.24 12.85
N LEU A 30 3.50 -20.60 13.86
CA LEU A 30 4.18 -19.55 14.64
C LEU A 30 5.28 -20.13 15.51
N ARG A 31 5.04 -21.28 16.17
CA ARG A 31 6.06 -21.90 17.02
C ARG A 31 7.28 -22.32 16.19
N ALA A 32 7.08 -22.97 15.04
CA ALA A 32 8.18 -23.35 14.16
C ALA A 32 8.97 -22.13 13.65
N SER A 33 8.26 -21.08 13.21
CA SER A 33 8.88 -19.84 12.72
C SER A 33 9.70 -19.15 13.82
N TYR A 34 9.12 -18.99 15.01
CA TYR A 34 9.75 -18.33 16.15
C TYR A 34 10.98 -19.10 16.66
N THR A 35 10.85 -20.42 16.84
CA THR A 35 11.90 -21.27 17.45
C THR A 35 13.19 -21.28 16.63
N ASN A 36 13.10 -21.16 15.31
CA ASN A 36 14.27 -21.28 14.43
C ASN A 36 15.11 -19.99 14.38
N HIS A 37 14.68 -19.01 13.59
CA HIS A 37 15.53 -17.84 13.30
C HIS A 37 15.18 -16.63 14.18
N TYR A 38 13.89 -16.36 14.41
CA TYR A 38 13.46 -15.11 15.03
C TYR A 38 13.81 -15.00 16.51
N ARG A 39 13.78 -16.12 17.26
CA ARG A 39 14.12 -16.11 18.68
C ARG A 39 15.50 -15.55 18.95
N ARG A 40 16.53 -15.97 18.21
CA ARG A 40 17.91 -15.50 18.41
C ARG A 40 18.02 -13.98 18.26
N GLY A 41 17.40 -13.43 17.22
CA GLY A 41 17.39 -11.98 16.98
C GLY A 41 16.61 -11.23 18.06
N LEU A 42 15.44 -11.72 18.46
CA LEU A 42 14.61 -11.08 19.49
C LEU A 42 15.30 -11.08 20.86
N ILE A 43 15.95 -12.17 21.25
CA ILE A 43 16.73 -12.21 22.49
C ILE A 43 17.89 -11.21 22.47
N ALA A 44 18.65 -11.14 21.37
CA ALA A 44 19.74 -10.17 21.24
C ALA A 44 19.25 -8.72 21.35
N LEU A 45 18.03 -8.42 20.86
CA LEU A 45 17.39 -7.12 21.03
C LEU A 45 17.02 -6.85 22.49
N LEU A 46 16.51 -7.84 23.24
CA LEU A 46 16.22 -7.69 24.68
C LEU A 46 17.47 -7.46 25.54
N ASP A 47 18.63 -7.93 25.09
CA ASP A 47 19.90 -7.67 25.76
C ASP A 47 20.37 -6.22 25.55
N THR A 48 19.99 -5.60 24.44
CA THR A 48 20.45 -4.27 24.03
C THR A 48 19.49 -3.15 24.44
N LEU A 49 18.19 -3.42 24.40
CA LEU A 49 17.15 -2.41 24.58
C LEU A 49 16.62 -2.42 26.01
N GLU A 50 16.51 -1.24 26.60
CA GLU A 50 15.88 -1.04 27.91
C GLU A 50 14.43 -0.58 27.71
N PHE A 51 13.47 -1.40 28.17
CA PHE A 51 12.04 -1.12 28.07
C PHE A 51 11.50 -0.54 29.37
N LYS A 52 10.73 0.54 29.28
CA LYS A 52 10.06 1.20 30.42
C LYS A 52 8.59 1.44 30.12
N SER A 53 7.82 1.71 31.17
CA SER A 53 6.41 2.08 31.09
C SER A 53 6.07 3.03 32.24
N ASN A 54 5.26 4.04 31.94
CA ASN A 54 4.72 4.96 32.96
C ASN A 54 3.40 4.40 33.54
N ASN A 55 2.88 3.31 32.95
CA ASN A 55 1.63 2.69 33.30
C ASN A 55 1.87 1.34 33.99
N THR A 56 1.56 1.28 35.28
CA THR A 56 1.78 0.08 36.12
C THR A 56 1.06 -1.16 35.59
N ALA A 57 -0.04 -1.00 34.85
CA ALA A 57 -0.77 -2.12 34.27
C ALA A 57 -0.01 -2.80 33.11
N TYR A 58 1.05 -2.18 32.55
CA TYR A 58 1.94 -2.80 31.57
C TYR A 58 3.22 -3.39 32.18
N GLN A 59 3.47 -3.16 33.47
CA GLN A 59 4.62 -3.70 34.19
C GLN A 59 4.75 -5.24 34.09
N PRO A 60 3.66 -6.03 34.15
CA PRO A 60 3.77 -7.48 34.00
C PRO A 60 4.37 -7.93 32.66
N VAL A 61 4.23 -7.13 31.59
CA VAL A 61 4.87 -7.42 30.29
C VAL A 61 6.38 -7.20 30.37
N ILE A 62 6.84 -6.15 31.07
CA ILE A 62 8.26 -5.89 31.28
C ILE A 62 8.87 -6.99 32.16
N GLU A 63 8.20 -7.37 33.25
CA GLU A 63 8.62 -8.51 34.09
C GLU A 63 8.69 -9.83 33.28
N ALA A 64 7.75 -10.04 32.36
CA ALA A 64 7.75 -11.19 31.47
C ALA A 64 8.96 -11.18 30.53
N LEU A 65 9.34 -10.03 29.98
CA LEU A 65 10.54 -9.89 29.14
C LEU A 65 11.83 -10.21 29.91
N GLU A 66 11.92 -9.77 31.17
CA GLU A 66 13.04 -10.12 32.05
C GLU A 66 13.11 -11.63 32.34
N LEU A 67 11.95 -12.28 32.53
CA LEU A 67 11.89 -13.73 32.63
C LEU A 67 12.39 -14.41 31.34
N VAL A 68 11.95 -13.93 30.17
CA VAL A 68 12.39 -14.44 28.87
C VAL A 68 13.91 -14.29 28.70
N LYS A 69 14.47 -13.15 29.10
CA LYS A 69 15.91 -12.86 29.08
C LYS A 69 16.69 -13.78 30.01
N ARG A 70 16.23 -13.95 31.26
CA ARG A 70 16.84 -14.84 32.27
C ARG A 70 16.94 -16.28 31.77
N TYR A 71 15.90 -16.77 31.12
CA TYR A 71 15.87 -18.12 30.56
C TYR A 71 16.35 -18.17 29.10
N ALA A 72 16.87 -17.09 28.51
CA ALA A 72 17.24 -17.07 27.09
C ALA A 72 18.25 -18.16 26.71
N LYS A 73 19.25 -18.35 27.60
CA LYS A 73 20.35 -19.32 27.50
C LYS A 73 20.07 -20.66 28.17
N ALA A 74 18.93 -20.80 28.87
CA ALA A 74 18.53 -22.10 29.38
C ALA A 74 18.31 -23.06 28.19
N GLY A 75 18.77 -24.31 28.33
CA GLY A 75 18.67 -25.36 27.32
C GLY A 75 17.23 -25.60 26.84
N SER A 76 17.02 -26.62 25.99
CA SER A 76 15.72 -26.90 25.36
C SER A 76 14.66 -27.39 26.37
N THR A 77 14.16 -26.50 27.23
CA THR A 77 13.10 -26.76 28.19
C THR A 77 11.75 -26.37 27.58
N THR A 78 10.87 -27.36 27.47
CA THR A 78 9.49 -27.14 26.99
C THR A 78 8.69 -26.23 27.93
N TYR A 79 9.00 -26.30 29.23
CA TYR A 79 8.30 -25.56 30.28
C TYR A 79 9.30 -24.76 31.13
N TYR A 80 8.84 -23.67 31.74
CA TYR A 80 9.62 -23.03 32.81
C TYR A 80 9.80 -23.95 34.02
N PRO A 81 10.88 -23.77 34.81
CA PRO A 81 11.13 -24.57 36.01
C PRO A 81 9.99 -24.48 37.02
N ARG A 82 9.90 -25.48 37.88
CA ARG A 82 8.93 -25.50 38.96
C ARG A 82 9.34 -24.51 40.04
N GLY A 83 8.39 -23.76 40.58
CA GLY A 83 8.63 -22.72 41.58
C GLY A 83 9.01 -21.36 41.00
N GLU A 84 9.26 -21.26 39.69
CA GLU A 84 9.52 -19.97 39.04
C GLU A 84 8.25 -19.12 39.01
N ARG A 85 8.37 -17.85 39.42
CA ARG A 85 7.28 -16.87 39.30
C ARG A 85 7.19 -16.42 37.86
N VAL A 86 6.17 -16.88 37.14
CA VAL A 86 5.89 -16.47 35.76
C VAL A 86 4.82 -15.37 35.76
N PRO A 87 5.15 -14.12 35.37
CA PRO A 87 4.18 -13.03 35.33
C PRO A 87 3.02 -13.34 34.38
N GLU A 88 1.80 -13.21 34.87
CA GLU A 88 0.62 -13.21 33.99
C GLU A 88 0.44 -11.80 33.44
N HIS A 89 0.27 -11.69 32.13
CA HIS A 89 0.12 -10.41 31.46
C HIS A 89 -0.98 -10.48 30.41
N ARG A 90 -1.32 -9.34 29.83
CA ARG A 90 -2.45 -9.15 28.90
C ARG A 90 -2.47 -10.15 27.73
N GLY A 91 -1.29 -10.59 27.29
CA GLY A 91 -1.11 -11.53 26.19
C GLY A 91 -1.28 -13.01 26.57
N THR A 92 -1.23 -13.35 27.87
CA THR A 92 -1.41 -14.74 28.33
C THR A 92 -2.88 -15.13 28.53
N ALA A 93 -3.80 -14.16 28.42
CA ALA A 93 -5.23 -14.38 28.58
C ALA A 93 -5.94 -14.72 27.25
N GLY A 94 -7.19 -15.14 27.34
CA GLY A 94 -8.08 -15.30 26.19
C GLY A 94 -7.65 -16.45 25.27
N ALA A 95 -7.48 -16.17 23.98
CA ALA A 95 -7.24 -17.21 22.97
C ALA A 95 -5.95 -18.02 23.18
N TRP A 96 -4.99 -17.49 23.94
CA TRP A 96 -3.70 -18.12 24.21
C TRP A 96 -3.62 -18.85 25.55
N GLU A 97 -4.59 -18.67 26.44
CA GLU A 97 -4.54 -19.17 27.81
C GLU A 97 -4.33 -20.69 27.88
N ASP A 98 -5.14 -21.43 27.11
CA ASP A 98 -5.07 -22.90 26.99
C ASP A 98 -3.72 -23.41 26.44
N LEU A 99 -2.94 -22.53 25.81
CA LEU A 99 -1.68 -22.85 25.13
C LEU A 99 -0.48 -22.49 25.99
N VAL A 100 -0.57 -21.37 26.70
CA VAL A 100 0.42 -20.93 27.66
C VAL A 100 0.37 -21.84 28.89
N PHE A 101 -0.82 -22.13 29.41
CA PHE A 101 -1.01 -22.88 30.64
C PHE A 101 -1.52 -24.30 30.34
N LYS A 102 -0.67 -25.30 30.59
CA LYS A 102 -1.04 -26.72 30.52
C LYS A 102 -1.11 -27.32 31.91
N ARG A 103 -1.98 -28.30 32.12
CA ARG A 103 -1.97 -29.11 33.34
C ARG A 103 -1.11 -30.36 33.11
N ASP A 104 -0.25 -30.68 34.08
CA ASP A 104 0.48 -31.94 34.06
C ASP A 104 -0.42 -33.14 34.43
N LYS A 105 0.13 -34.36 34.36
CA LYS A 105 -0.60 -35.59 34.74
C LYS A 105 -1.11 -35.59 36.19
N ARG A 106 -0.62 -34.69 37.05
CA ARG A 106 -1.03 -34.52 38.45
C ARG A 106 -1.91 -33.28 38.64
N GLY A 107 -2.45 -32.72 37.55
CA GLY A 107 -3.37 -31.58 37.57
C GLY A 107 -2.71 -30.21 37.81
N ARG A 108 -1.38 -30.12 37.90
CA ARG A 108 -0.66 -28.88 38.26
C ARG A 108 -0.41 -28.02 37.03
N ARG A 109 -0.59 -26.70 37.18
CA ARG A 109 -0.38 -25.71 36.11
C ARG A 109 1.11 -25.61 35.74
N ARG A 110 1.40 -25.68 34.44
CA ARG A 110 2.74 -25.60 33.82
C ARG A 110 2.69 -24.58 32.70
N VAL A 111 3.71 -23.72 32.62
CA VAL A 111 3.80 -22.71 31.57
C VAL A 111 4.68 -23.20 30.44
N VAL A 112 4.12 -23.27 29.22
CA VAL A 112 4.87 -23.64 28.00
C VAL A 112 5.74 -22.46 27.58
N ARG A 113 7.07 -22.61 27.75
CA ARG A 113 8.03 -21.50 27.60
C ARG A 113 7.94 -20.82 26.23
N MET A 114 8.00 -21.59 25.16
CA MET A 114 8.01 -21.02 23.79
C MET A 114 6.71 -20.29 23.44
N VAL A 115 5.57 -20.78 23.93
CA VAL A 115 4.28 -20.11 23.69
C VAL A 115 4.21 -18.83 24.51
N TYR A 116 4.66 -18.87 25.77
CA TYR A 116 4.76 -17.69 26.63
C TYR A 116 5.65 -16.61 26.01
N GLU A 117 6.83 -16.96 25.51
CA GLU A 117 7.73 -16.02 24.82
C GLU A 117 7.03 -15.34 23.64
N ILE A 118 6.36 -16.11 22.76
CA ILE A 118 5.63 -15.58 21.59
C ILE A 118 4.56 -14.57 22.01
N VAL A 119 3.71 -14.92 22.99
CA VAL A 119 2.64 -14.01 23.42
C VAL A 119 3.17 -12.80 24.17
N THR A 120 4.32 -12.93 24.83
CA THR A 120 5.03 -11.80 25.45
C THR A 120 5.51 -10.82 24.38
N PHE A 121 6.16 -11.30 23.31
CA PHE A 121 6.58 -10.45 22.20
C PHE A 121 5.40 -9.84 21.44
N GLN A 122 4.28 -10.55 21.32
CA GLN A 122 3.05 -9.98 20.76
C GLN A 122 2.53 -8.83 21.62
N ALA A 123 2.44 -9.03 22.95
CA ALA A 123 2.03 -7.99 23.88
C ALA A 123 2.98 -6.78 23.86
N LEU A 124 4.30 -7.01 23.79
CA LEU A 124 5.30 -5.96 23.63
C LEU A 124 5.08 -5.16 22.34
N ARG A 125 4.86 -5.84 21.20
CA ARG A 125 4.58 -5.18 19.93
C ARG A 125 3.36 -4.27 20.01
N GLU A 126 2.28 -4.74 20.64
CA GLU A 126 1.06 -3.95 20.81
C GLU A 126 1.29 -2.75 21.74
N ALA A 127 2.00 -2.94 22.86
CA ALA A 127 2.33 -1.88 23.79
C ALA A 127 3.26 -0.81 23.20
N LEU A 128 4.26 -1.20 22.40
CA LEU A 128 5.15 -0.27 21.70
C LEU A 128 4.41 0.59 20.67
N ARG A 129 3.38 0.03 20.00
CA ARG A 129 2.59 0.78 19.01
C ARG A 129 1.78 1.91 19.65
N CYS A 130 1.33 1.72 20.88
CA CYS A 130 0.59 2.71 21.64
C CYS A 130 1.47 3.53 22.59
N LYS A 131 2.80 3.29 22.60
CA LYS A 131 3.77 3.88 23.54
C LYS A 131 3.46 3.65 25.03
N GLU A 132 2.67 2.62 25.34
CA GLU A 132 2.44 2.18 26.72
C GLU A 132 3.70 1.52 27.30
N ILE A 133 4.48 0.88 26.43
CA ILE A 133 5.88 0.53 26.68
C ILE A 133 6.71 1.33 25.69
N TRP A 134 7.82 1.89 26.17
CA TRP A 134 8.76 2.69 25.41
C TRP A 134 10.18 2.22 25.65
N VAL A 135 11.11 2.68 24.81
CA VAL A 135 12.52 2.24 24.81
C VAL A 135 13.42 3.43 25.10
N VAL A 136 14.29 3.30 26.09
CA VAL A 136 15.26 4.34 26.47
C VAL A 136 16.17 4.66 25.28
N GLY A 137 16.32 5.96 24.97
CA GLY A 137 17.15 6.44 23.86
C GLY A 137 16.56 6.22 22.45
N ALA A 138 15.36 5.68 22.32
CA ALA A 138 14.70 5.55 21.02
C ALA A 138 14.07 6.88 20.58
N GLY A 139 14.14 7.25 19.30
CA GLY A 139 13.47 8.47 18.81
C GLY A 139 11.95 8.31 18.70
N SER A 140 11.49 7.39 17.84
CA SER A 140 10.05 7.20 17.59
C SER A 140 9.32 6.42 18.68
N PHE A 141 10.04 5.71 19.55
CA PHE A 141 9.50 4.89 20.64
C PHE A 141 9.97 5.38 22.03
N ARG A 142 10.30 6.67 22.16
CA ARG A 142 10.62 7.31 23.46
C ARG A 142 9.40 7.38 24.38
N ASP A 143 9.68 7.76 25.62
CA ASP A 143 8.69 8.13 26.63
C ASP A 143 7.62 9.08 26.03
N PRO A 144 6.32 8.74 26.10
CA PRO A 144 5.26 9.62 25.65
C PRO A 144 5.19 10.95 26.40
N GLU A 145 5.71 11.06 27.62
CA GLU A 145 5.75 12.33 28.36
C GLU A 145 6.72 13.34 27.72
N GLU A 146 7.79 12.87 27.08
CA GLU A 146 8.72 13.73 26.34
C GLU A 146 8.10 14.33 25.05
N ASP A 147 6.94 13.83 24.61
CA ASP A 147 6.20 14.43 23.50
C ASP A 147 5.35 15.64 23.94
N LEU A 148 5.24 15.89 25.25
CA LEU A 148 4.49 17.02 25.80
C LEU A 148 5.41 18.20 26.14
N PRO A 149 4.94 19.45 26.02
CA PRO A 149 5.65 20.61 26.57
C PRO A 149 5.87 20.48 28.08
N ALA A 150 7.00 21.00 28.59
CA ALA A 150 7.35 20.93 30.01
C ALA A 150 6.31 21.62 30.93
N ASP A 151 5.58 22.61 30.42
CA ASP A 151 4.53 23.34 31.12
C ASP A 151 3.12 22.75 30.91
N PHE A 152 3.00 21.59 30.26
CA PHE A 152 1.72 20.99 29.89
C PHE A 152 0.80 20.78 31.11
N ALA A 153 1.34 20.28 32.22
CA ALA A 153 0.55 20.06 33.43
C ALA A 153 -0.02 21.38 33.98
N ALA A 154 0.77 22.45 33.99
CA ALA A 154 0.35 23.77 34.46
C ALA A 154 -0.66 24.44 33.50
N ARG A 155 -0.50 24.24 32.19
CA ARG A 155 -1.34 24.86 31.15
C ARG A 155 -2.43 23.95 30.60
N ARG A 156 -2.66 22.80 31.22
CA ARG A 156 -3.61 21.77 30.73
C ARG A 156 -4.98 22.37 30.40
N VAL A 157 -5.52 23.21 31.27
CA VAL A 157 -6.83 23.87 31.07
C VAL A 157 -6.82 24.75 29.84
N THR A 158 -5.83 25.63 29.71
CA THR A 158 -5.69 26.54 28.56
C THR A 158 -5.51 25.79 27.25
N ASN A 159 -4.61 24.79 27.23
CA ASN A 159 -4.32 24.00 26.03
C ASN A 159 -5.56 23.26 25.53
N TYR A 160 -6.34 22.66 26.43
CA TYR A 160 -7.58 21.95 26.08
C TYR A 160 -8.66 22.92 25.59
N ALA A 161 -8.77 24.11 26.19
CA ALA A 161 -9.69 25.14 25.73
C ALA A 161 -9.34 25.63 24.31
N GLU A 162 -8.06 25.85 24.00
CA GLU A 162 -7.59 26.23 22.66
C GLU A 162 -7.88 25.14 21.61
N LEU A 163 -7.72 23.87 21.98
CA LEU A 163 -8.06 22.72 21.14
C LEU A 163 -9.56 22.45 21.04
N ARG A 164 -10.38 23.17 21.81
CA ARG A 164 -11.83 22.95 21.96
C ARG A 164 -12.13 21.50 22.35
N LYS A 165 -11.37 20.97 23.32
CA LYS A 165 -11.55 19.62 23.86
C LYS A 165 -11.89 19.68 25.35
N PRO A 166 -12.76 18.79 25.85
CA PRO A 166 -13.09 18.74 27.26
C PRO A 166 -11.92 18.15 28.05
N LEU A 167 -11.77 18.60 29.31
CA LEU A 167 -10.73 18.10 30.21
C LEU A 167 -10.98 16.66 30.67
N ASP A 168 -12.26 16.29 30.76
CA ASP A 168 -12.70 14.95 31.11
C ASP A 168 -12.70 14.04 29.87
N PRO A 169 -11.89 12.96 29.85
CA PRO A 169 -11.87 12.01 28.76
C PRO A 169 -13.23 11.31 28.54
N ALA A 170 -14.05 11.13 29.58
CA ALA A 170 -15.36 10.49 29.44
C ALA A 170 -16.31 11.34 28.59
N VAL A 171 -16.29 12.67 28.76
CA VAL A 171 -17.06 13.62 27.95
C VAL A 171 -16.60 13.56 26.50
N PHE A 172 -15.29 13.63 26.24
CA PHE A 172 -14.74 13.54 24.88
C PHE A 172 -15.17 12.24 24.17
N ILE A 173 -15.07 11.10 24.84
CA ILE A 173 -15.43 9.80 24.28
C ILE A 173 -16.94 9.72 24.02
N ALA A 174 -17.76 10.27 24.91
CA ALA A 174 -19.21 10.28 24.75
C ALA A 174 -19.64 11.14 23.55
N GLU A 175 -19.07 12.34 23.41
CA GLU A 175 -19.30 13.25 22.28
C GLU A 175 -18.90 12.59 20.95
N LEU A 176 -17.69 12.02 20.88
CA LEU A 176 -17.20 11.35 19.67
C LEU A 176 -18.08 10.17 19.27
N LYS A 177 -18.53 9.37 20.25
CA LYS A 177 -19.46 8.26 19.98
C LYS A 177 -20.83 8.76 19.52
N ALA A 178 -21.31 9.87 20.06
CA ALA A 178 -22.57 10.48 19.65
C ALA A 178 -22.48 11.02 18.21
N GLU A 179 -21.42 11.76 17.88
CA GLU A 179 -21.12 12.25 16.53
C GLU A 179 -21.04 11.09 15.53
N MET A 180 -20.25 10.06 15.84
CA MET A 180 -20.13 8.88 14.98
C MET A 180 -21.48 8.19 14.75
N ARG A 181 -22.33 8.07 15.79
CA ARG A 181 -23.67 7.48 15.63
C ARG A 181 -24.56 8.35 14.75
N ALA A 182 -24.57 9.67 14.99
CA ALA A 182 -25.38 10.61 14.23
C ALA A 182 -24.98 10.63 12.75
N GLU A 183 -23.68 10.66 12.44
CA GLU A 183 -23.19 10.66 11.05
C GLU A 183 -23.46 9.33 10.34
N LEU A 184 -23.36 8.20 11.06
CA LEU A 184 -23.72 6.89 10.50
C LEU A 184 -25.22 6.77 10.26
N GLU A 185 -26.06 7.31 11.14
CA GLU A 185 -27.51 7.35 10.99
C GLU A 185 -27.93 8.29 9.84
N ALA A 186 -27.28 9.44 9.72
CA ALA A 186 -27.47 10.36 8.61
C ALA A 186 -27.08 9.70 7.28
N LEU A 187 -25.96 8.97 7.25
CA LEU A 187 -25.56 8.18 6.10
C LEU A 187 -26.59 7.09 5.77
N ASP A 188 -27.01 6.28 6.76
CA ASP A 188 -28.01 5.23 6.58
C ASP A 188 -29.34 5.77 6.04
N THR A 189 -29.77 6.93 6.53
CA THR A 189 -30.96 7.64 6.06
C THR A 189 -30.81 8.15 4.63
N ALA A 190 -29.61 8.64 4.27
CA ALA A 190 -29.34 9.16 2.93
C ALA A 190 -29.17 8.05 1.88
N LEU A 191 -28.63 6.89 2.26
CA LEU A 191 -28.26 5.81 1.33
C LEU A 191 -29.38 5.39 0.36
N PRO A 192 -30.65 5.20 0.78
CA PRO A 192 -31.74 4.86 -0.13
C PRO A 192 -32.06 5.92 -1.20
N THR A 193 -31.67 7.18 -0.96
CA THR A 193 -31.95 8.31 -1.87
C THR A 193 -30.86 8.50 -2.94
N LEU A 194 -29.72 7.83 -2.81
CA LEU A 194 -28.56 8.00 -3.69
C LEU A 194 -28.68 7.07 -4.90
N ASP A 195 -29.00 7.62 -6.06
CA ASP A 195 -29.12 6.91 -7.34
C ASP A 195 -27.80 6.28 -7.85
N TRP A 196 -26.67 6.74 -7.32
CA TRP A 196 -25.33 6.26 -7.66
C TRP A 196 -24.80 5.16 -6.73
N VAL A 197 -25.54 4.76 -5.68
CA VAL A 197 -25.16 3.67 -4.76
C VAL A 197 -26.25 2.61 -4.73
N GLU A 198 -25.86 1.36 -4.96
CA GLU A 198 -26.73 0.19 -4.83
C GLU A 198 -26.13 -0.76 -3.80
N ILE A 199 -26.82 -0.98 -2.68
CA ILE A 199 -26.43 -1.92 -1.62
C ILE A 199 -27.30 -3.17 -1.72
N LYS A 200 -26.68 -4.33 -1.95
CA LYS A 200 -27.34 -5.64 -2.04
C LYS A 200 -26.89 -6.57 -0.93
N ASP A 201 -27.79 -7.42 -0.47
CA ASP A 201 -27.47 -8.50 0.45
C ASP A 201 -26.76 -9.64 -0.28
N ARG A 202 -25.42 -9.63 -0.27
CA ARG A 202 -24.55 -10.62 -0.92
C ARG A 202 -23.25 -10.81 -0.14
N ARG A 203 -22.71 -12.03 -0.15
CA ARG A 203 -21.45 -12.40 0.55
C ARG A 203 -20.20 -11.64 0.07
N SER A 204 -20.21 -11.12 -1.16
CA SER A 204 -19.15 -10.28 -1.73
C SER A 204 -19.72 -9.33 -2.79
N GLY A 205 -19.16 -8.13 -2.92
CA GLY A 205 -19.63 -7.12 -3.87
C GLY A 205 -21.00 -6.52 -3.54
N ALA A 206 -21.33 -6.45 -2.24
CA ALA A 206 -22.59 -5.90 -1.74
C ALA A 206 -22.80 -4.43 -2.11
N ILE A 207 -21.71 -3.65 -2.23
CA ILE A 207 -21.76 -2.23 -2.57
C ILE A 207 -21.40 -2.08 -4.04
N LYS A 208 -22.32 -1.52 -4.82
CA LYS A 208 -22.11 -1.17 -6.23
C LYS A 208 -22.24 0.34 -6.39
N LEU A 209 -21.18 0.96 -6.88
CA LEU A 209 -21.15 2.36 -7.24
C LEU A 209 -21.42 2.51 -8.74
N THR A 210 -22.28 3.45 -9.11
CA THR A 210 -22.46 3.84 -10.51
C THR A 210 -21.13 4.42 -11.02
N LYS A 211 -20.72 3.99 -12.22
CA LYS A 211 -19.50 4.53 -12.85
C LYS A 211 -19.70 6.02 -13.06
N ILE A 212 -18.73 6.83 -12.65
CA ILE A 212 -18.72 8.27 -12.92
C ILE A 212 -18.89 8.44 -14.43
N GLY A 213 -19.95 9.15 -14.82
CA GLY A 213 -20.23 9.45 -16.21
C GLY A 213 -19.09 10.25 -16.85
N PRO A 214 -19.02 10.30 -18.20
CA PRO A 214 -18.09 11.20 -18.85
C PRO A 214 -18.34 12.63 -18.37
N ALA A 215 -17.27 13.34 -18.00
CA ALA A 215 -17.37 14.76 -17.72
C ALA A 215 -17.93 15.49 -18.95
N GLU A 216 -18.67 16.58 -18.73
CA GLU A 216 -19.17 17.42 -19.84
C GLU A 216 -18.01 17.82 -20.76
N GLU A 217 -18.24 17.72 -22.07
CA GLU A 217 -17.21 18.03 -23.05
C GLU A 217 -16.82 19.52 -22.94
N PRO A 218 -15.56 19.86 -22.66
CA PRO A 218 -15.15 21.26 -22.58
C PRO A 218 -15.43 21.98 -23.90
N ARG A 219 -15.99 23.19 -23.83
CA ARG A 219 -16.39 23.99 -25.02
C ARG A 219 -15.32 24.09 -26.10
N ASN A 220 -14.05 24.14 -25.70
CA ASN A 220 -12.92 24.30 -26.60
C ASN A 220 -12.23 22.99 -27.00
N LEU A 221 -12.68 21.82 -26.52
CA LEU A 221 -12.01 20.54 -26.78
C LEU A 221 -11.91 20.25 -28.28
N ARG A 222 -13.01 20.44 -29.01
CA ARG A 222 -13.04 20.24 -30.46
C ARG A 222 -12.11 21.20 -31.20
N LYS A 223 -12.09 22.47 -30.79
CA LYS A 223 -11.18 23.49 -31.37
C LYS A 223 -9.72 23.12 -31.16
N ILE A 224 -9.36 22.68 -29.95
CA ILE A 224 -8.01 22.23 -29.63
C ILE A 224 -7.65 20.98 -30.42
N LYS A 225 -8.53 19.97 -30.48
CA LYS A 225 -8.29 18.75 -31.28
C LYS A 225 -8.05 19.05 -32.75
N ASN A 226 -8.85 19.97 -33.31
CA ASN A 226 -8.71 20.39 -34.71
C ASN A 226 -7.39 21.13 -34.94
N GLU A 227 -7.01 22.04 -34.04
CA GLU A 227 -5.76 22.78 -34.16
C GLU A 227 -4.52 21.87 -33.98
N VAL A 228 -4.60 20.90 -33.05
CA VAL A 228 -3.57 19.87 -32.90
C VAL A 228 -3.46 19.03 -34.18
N GLY A 229 -4.59 18.58 -34.72
CA GLY A 229 -4.62 17.85 -35.99
C GLY A 229 -4.09 18.66 -37.17
N ARG A 230 -4.41 19.96 -37.24
CA ARG A 230 -3.91 20.87 -38.29
C ARG A 230 -2.40 21.06 -38.20
N ARG A 231 -1.85 21.21 -36.99
CA ARG A 231 -0.44 21.54 -36.77
C ARG A 231 0.50 20.33 -36.85
N TRP A 232 0.06 19.15 -36.42
CA TRP A 232 0.91 17.96 -36.35
C TRP A 232 0.45 16.80 -37.25
N GLY A 233 -0.75 16.87 -37.83
CA GLY A 233 -1.28 15.81 -38.69
C GLY A 233 -1.52 14.49 -37.94
N SER A 234 -1.53 13.38 -38.69
CA SER A 234 -1.61 12.04 -38.12
C SER A 234 -0.21 11.57 -37.73
N VAL A 235 0.01 11.36 -36.44
CA VAL A 235 1.30 10.87 -35.90
C VAL A 235 1.21 9.36 -35.69
N PRO A 236 2.16 8.55 -36.21
CA PRO A 236 2.19 7.12 -35.94
C PRO A 236 2.30 6.84 -34.44
N LEU A 237 1.47 5.93 -33.94
CA LEU A 237 1.45 5.59 -32.50
C LEU A 237 2.81 5.08 -32.00
N ILE A 238 3.58 4.41 -32.86
CA ILE A 238 4.94 3.96 -32.52
C ILE A 238 5.90 5.14 -32.31
N ASP A 239 5.73 6.25 -33.04
CA ASP A 239 6.54 7.45 -32.84
C ASP A 239 6.17 8.17 -31.54
N MET A 240 4.88 8.19 -31.18
CA MET A 240 4.44 8.67 -29.86
C MET A 240 5.02 7.84 -28.72
N LEU A 241 5.07 6.50 -28.88
CA LEU A 241 5.70 5.61 -27.91
C LEU A 241 7.21 5.87 -27.80
N LYS A 242 7.90 6.03 -28.93
CA LYS A 242 9.33 6.37 -29.00
C LYS A 242 9.62 7.69 -28.27
N GLU A 243 8.85 8.75 -28.56
CA GLU A 243 8.98 10.04 -27.88
C GLU A 243 8.72 9.94 -26.37
N ALA A 244 7.72 9.16 -25.96
CA ALA A 244 7.45 8.93 -24.54
C ALA A 244 8.62 8.20 -23.85
N VAL A 245 9.19 7.18 -24.49
CA VAL A 245 10.35 6.46 -23.96
C VAL A 245 11.56 7.40 -23.82
N LEU A 246 11.88 8.18 -24.85
CA LEU A 246 13.02 9.10 -24.84
C LEU A 246 12.87 10.22 -23.79
N ARG A 247 11.67 10.78 -23.63
CA ARG A 247 11.42 11.89 -22.68
C ARG A 247 11.32 11.45 -21.23
N THR A 248 10.82 10.23 -20.98
CA THR A 248 10.61 9.73 -19.62
C THR A 248 11.77 8.88 -19.12
N GLY A 249 12.61 8.34 -20.02
CA GLY A 249 13.65 7.40 -19.67
C GLY A 249 13.11 6.11 -19.02
N CYS A 250 11.83 5.77 -19.24
CA CYS A 250 11.16 4.69 -18.51
C CYS A 250 11.77 3.30 -18.76
N LEU A 251 12.52 3.11 -19.85
CA LEU A 251 13.24 1.88 -20.15
C LEU A 251 14.63 1.80 -19.50
N ASN A 252 15.15 2.90 -18.92
CA ASN A 252 16.46 2.92 -18.26
C ASN A 252 16.51 1.98 -17.04
N ALA A 253 15.36 1.84 -16.34
CA ALA A 253 15.22 0.91 -15.22
C ALA A 253 15.30 -0.57 -15.67
N VAL A 254 14.94 -0.86 -16.92
CA VAL A 254 15.00 -2.21 -17.50
C VAL A 254 16.43 -2.52 -17.96
N THR A 255 17.13 -1.54 -18.54
CA THR A 255 18.53 -1.67 -18.94
C THR A 255 19.48 -1.81 -17.75
N SER A 256 19.17 -1.21 -16.59
CA SER A 256 20.02 -1.32 -15.40
C SER A 256 19.88 -2.65 -14.64
N VAL A 257 18.72 -3.30 -14.72
CA VAL A 257 18.46 -4.62 -14.09
C VAL A 257 19.01 -5.76 -14.96
N ALA A 258 19.19 -5.53 -16.26
CA ALA A 258 19.72 -6.46 -17.24
C ALA A 258 21.25 -6.70 -17.17
N GLY A 259 21.86 -6.51 -16.00
CA GLY A 259 23.31 -6.58 -15.80
C GLY A 259 23.99 -7.71 -16.58
N THR A 260 25.02 -7.34 -17.37
CA THR A 260 25.82 -8.23 -18.23
C THR A 260 25.05 -8.86 -19.41
N SER A 261 24.08 -8.17 -20.00
CA SER A 261 23.57 -8.56 -21.32
C SER A 261 24.55 -8.14 -22.43
N SER A 262 24.83 -9.01 -23.40
CA SER A 262 25.66 -8.68 -24.58
C SER A 262 24.99 -7.71 -25.57
N LEU A 263 23.78 -7.25 -25.28
CA LEU A 263 23.00 -6.37 -26.14
C LEU A 263 23.27 -4.91 -25.79
N ALA A 264 23.53 -4.10 -26.82
CA ALA A 264 23.59 -2.65 -26.68
C ALA A 264 22.26 -2.12 -26.10
N PRO A 265 22.29 -1.16 -25.16
CA PRO A 265 21.09 -0.61 -24.53
C PRO A 265 20.03 -0.11 -25.52
N GLU A 266 20.47 0.46 -26.65
CA GLU A 266 19.62 1.01 -27.70
C GLU A 266 18.85 -0.11 -28.43
N VAL A 267 19.54 -1.20 -28.74
CA VAL A 267 18.94 -2.40 -29.37
C VAL A 267 17.91 -3.04 -28.44
N LEU A 268 18.20 -3.09 -27.14
CA LEU A 268 17.26 -3.59 -26.14
C LEU A 268 16.02 -2.68 -26.05
N ALA A 269 16.20 -1.36 -26.02
CA ALA A 269 15.11 -0.39 -25.99
C ALA A 269 14.21 -0.49 -27.23
N GLU A 270 14.77 -0.60 -28.43
CA GLU A 270 14.02 -0.77 -29.67
C GLU A 270 13.16 -2.03 -29.67
N ARG A 271 13.75 -3.18 -29.29
CA ARG A 271 13.03 -4.47 -29.22
C ARG A 271 11.93 -4.45 -28.16
N LEU A 272 12.17 -3.80 -27.01
CA LEU A 272 11.15 -3.61 -25.97
C LEU A 272 10.00 -2.72 -26.46
N MET A 273 10.29 -1.61 -27.14
CA MET A 273 9.27 -0.74 -27.72
C MET A 273 8.39 -1.48 -28.73
N LEU A 274 8.97 -2.29 -29.61
CA LEU A 274 8.23 -3.11 -30.57
C LEU A 274 7.36 -4.16 -29.88
N ALA A 275 7.85 -4.80 -28.81
CA ALA A 275 7.06 -5.73 -28.01
C ALA A 275 5.88 -5.05 -27.32
N ILE A 276 6.11 -3.89 -26.69
CA ILE A 276 5.08 -3.08 -26.03
C ILE A 276 4.04 -2.62 -27.05
N PHE A 277 4.48 -2.13 -28.22
CA PHE A 277 3.59 -1.72 -29.30
C PHE A 277 2.72 -2.88 -29.79
N GLY A 278 3.30 -4.07 -30.01
CA GLY A 278 2.58 -5.26 -30.44
C GLY A 278 1.52 -5.73 -29.46
N TYR A 279 1.79 -5.64 -28.14
CA TYR A 279 0.81 -5.96 -27.11
C TYR A 279 -0.23 -4.86 -26.91
N GLY A 280 0.19 -3.62 -26.81
CA GLY A 280 -0.70 -2.49 -26.52
C GLY A 280 -1.72 -2.23 -27.62
N THR A 281 -1.40 -2.57 -28.87
CA THR A 281 -2.31 -2.43 -30.02
C THR A 281 -3.08 -3.70 -30.36
N ASN A 282 -2.82 -4.82 -29.68
CA ASN A 282 -3.30 -6.16 -30.05
C ASN A 282 -2.94 -6.60 -31.49
N THR A 283 -1.96 -5.95 -32.13
CA THR A 283 -1.49 -6.29 -33.49
C THR A 283 -0.65 -7.57 -33.49
N GLY A 284 0.02 -7.86 -32.36
CA GLY A 284 0.83 -9.05 -32.16
C GLY A 284 2.25 -8.93 -32.72
N ILE A 285 3.21 -9.63 -32.07
CA ILE A 285 4.65 -9.51 -32.36
C ILE A 285 5.00 -9.91 -33.80
N ARG A 286 4.35 -10.94 -34.36
CA ARG A 286 4.60 -11.39 -35.74
C ARG A 286 4.29 -10.32 -36.79
N ALA A 287 3.19 -9.58 -36.60
CA ALA A 287 2.80 -8.52 -37.53
C ALA A 287 3.68 -7.28 -37.37
N VAL A 288 4.11 -6.97 -36.13
CA VAL A 288 5.09 -5.92 -35.87
C VAL A 288 6.43 -6.26 -36.50
N ALA A 289 6.89 -7.50 -36.37
CA ALA A 289 8.18 -7.98 -36.89
C ALA A 289 8.30 -7.87 -38.43
N ALA A 290 7.18 -7.89 -39.14
CA ALA A 290 7.13 -7.70 -40.59
C ALA A 290 7.28 -6.23 -41.03
N GLY A 291 7.47 -5.30 -40.08
CA GLY A 291 7.67 -3.87 -40.34
C GLY A 291 9.05 -3.51 -40.90
N GLY A 292 9.23 -2.24 -41.27
CA GLY A 292 10.48 -1.71 -41.82
C GLY A 292 11.56 -1.43 -40.77
N HIS A 293 11.98 -2.46 -40.03
CA HIS A 293 13.04 -2.38 -39.02
C HIS A 293 13.95 -3.62 -39.08
N ALA A 294 15.14 -3.56 -38.45
CA ALA A 294 16.15 -4.62 -38.56
C ALA A 294 15.93 -5.84 -37.63
N HIS A 295 14.95 -5.81 -36.72
CA HIS A 295 14.78 -6.84 -35.69
C HIS A 295 13.88 -7.99 -36.16
N SER A 296 14.29 -9.23 -35.92
CA SER A 296 13.51 -10.42 -36.24
C SER A 296 12.35 -10.66 -35.24
N GLU A 297 11.39 -11.51 -35.61
CA GLU A 297 10.33 -11.94 -34.68
C GLU A 297 10.91 -12.59 -33.42
N ASP A 298 11.94 -13.43 -33.58
CA ASP A 298 12.57 -14.15 -32.49
C ASP A 298 13.32 -13.22 -31.53
N ASP A 299 13.97 -12.17 -32.05
CA ASP A 299 14.62 -11.13 -31.26
C ASP A 299 13.64 -10.42 -30.33
N ILE A 300 12.47 -10.02 -30.87
CA ILE A 300 11.43 -9.32 -30.12
C ILE A 300 10.82 -10.26 -29.08
N ARG A 301 10.58 -11.53 -29.43
CA ARG A 301 10.07 -12.54 -28.49
C ARG A 301 11.06 -12.86 -27.38
N TYR A 302 12.35 -12.91 -27.68
CA TYR A 302 13.41 -13.12 -26.69
C TYR A 302 13.40 -11.99 -25.66
N VAL A 303 13.44 -10.74 -26.12
CA VAL A 303 13.46 -9.56 -25.24
C VAL A 303 12.19 -9.48 -24.40
N ARG A 304 11.03 -9.72 -25.01
CA ARG A 304 9.75 -9.83 -24.30
C ARG A 304 9.83 -10.81 -23.14
N ARG A 305 10.27 -12.05 -23.39
CA ARG A 305 10.30 -13.13 -22.38
C ARG A 305 11.28 -12.81 -21.24
N ARG A 306 12.41 -12.20 -21.58
CA ARG A 306 13.52 -11.99 -20.63
C ARG A 306 13.38 -10.71 -19.81
N TYR A 307 12.82 -9.65 -20.40
CA TYR A 307 12.88 -8.31 -19.81
C TYR A 307 11.50 -7.68 -19.53
N LEU A 308 10.41 -8.11 -20.20
CA LEU A 308 9.07 -7.52 -20.01
C LEU A 308 8.20 -8.39 -19.09
N THR A 309 8.44 -8.30 -17.78
CA THR A 309 7.61 -8.97 -16.75
C THR A 309 6.43 -8.07 -16.31
N PRO A 310 5.39 -8.59 -15.64
CA PRO A 310 4.30 -7.76 -15.12
C PRO A 310 4.78 -6.65 -14.17
N GLN A 311 5.78 -6.95 -13.34
CA GLN A 311 6.38 -5.94 -12.45
C GLN A 311 7.09 -4.85 -13.25
N VAL A 312 7.92 -5.23 -14.23
CA VAL A 312 8.61 -4.27 -15.09
C VAL A 312 7.62 -3.42 -15.89
N ALA A 313 6.52 -3.99 -16.38
CA ALA A 313 5.47 -3.24 -17.05
C ALA A 313 4.80 -2.22 -16.12
N ALA A 314 4.57 -2.58 -14.84
CA ALA A 314 4.07 -1.66 -13.84
C ALA A 314 5.07 -0.53 -13.55
N ASP A 315 6.36 -0.85 -13.42
CA ASP A 315 7.42 0.13 -13.17
C ASP A 315 7.56 1.13 -14.33
N ILE A 316 7.48 0.64 -15.58
CA ILE A 316 7.44 1.49 -16.79
C ILE A 316 6.22 2.42 -16.76
N ALA A 317 5.04 1.90 -16.42
CA ALA A 317 3.81 2.70 -16.34
C ALA A 317 3.89 3.76 -15.23
N ILE A 318 4.47 3.43 -14.08
CA ILE A 318 4.70 4.36 -12.97
C ILE A 318 5.68 5.47 -13.41
N ALA A 319 6.77 5.12 -14.09
CA ALA A 319 7.73 6.11 -14.59
C ALA A 319 7.08 7.09 -15.58
N ILE A 320 6.27 6.59 -16.53
CA ILE A 320 5.52 7.42 -17.48
C ILE A 320 4.51 8.32 -16.76
N ALA A 321 3.77 7.77 -15.79
CA ALA A 321 2.79 8.52 -15.00
C ALA A 321 3.46 9.65 -14.22
N ASN A 322 4.56 9.37 -13.51
CA ASN A 322 5.31 10.36 -12.76
C ASN A 322 5.85 11.47 -13.67
N ALA A 323 6.47 11.10 -14.80
CA ALA A 323 6.95 12.09 -15.76
C ALA A 323 5.80 12.95 -16.34
N THR A 324 4.63 12.36 -16.56
CA THR A 324 3.43 13.09 -16.98
C THR A 324 2.97 14.07 -15.90
N PHE A 325 2.97 13.66 -14.62
CA PHE A 325 2.60 14.55 -13.52
C PHE A 325 3.60 15.70 -13.35
N THR A 326 4.89 15.43 -13.51
CA THR A 326 5.94 16.47 -13.47
C THR A 326 5.79 17.46 -14.63
N ALA A 327 5.46 16.99 -15.83
CA ALA A 327 5.28 17.83 -17.01
C ALA A 327 3.99 18.65 -17.00
N ARG A 328 3.00 18.29 -16.17
CA ARG A 328 1.74 19.03 -16.07
C ARG A 328 1.98 20.35 -15.35
N ASP A 329 1.70 21.45 -16.07
CA ASP A 329 1.59 22.76 -15.45
C ASP A 329 0.42 22.76 -14.45
N THR A 330 0.75 22.90 -13.17
CA THR A 330 -0.21 22.92 -12.07
C THR A 330 -1.19 24.08 -12.19
N ALA A 331 -0.83 25.18 -12.85
CA ALA A 331 -1.70 26.34 -13.07
C ALA A 331 -2.81 26.07 -14.10
N LEU A 332 -2.56 25.19 -15.07
CA LEU A 332 -3.51 24.85 -16.14
C LEU A 332 -4.43 23.67 -15.77
N CYS A 333 -3.92 22.69 -15.03
CA CYS A 333 -4.65 21.44 -14.77
C CYS A 333 -5.42 21.40 -13.43
N PHE A 334 -5.12 22.29 -12.47
CA PHE A 334 -5.74 22.30 -11.14
C PHE A 334 -6.49 23.60 -10.79
N ARG A 335 -7.00 24.34 -11.77
CA ARG A 335 -8.05 25.33 -11.47
C ARG A 335 -9.32 24.59 -11.05
N ARG A 336 -9.55 24.55 -9.74
CA ARG A 336 -10.83 24.25 -9.09
C ARG A 336 -11.96 24.90 -9.92
N PRO A 337 -13.08 24.21 -10.21
CA PRO A 337 -14.22 24.87 -10.84
C PRO A 337 -14.55 26.11 -10.00
N LEU A 338 -14.67 27.27 -10.64
CA LEU A 338 -15.13 28.48 -9.97
C LEU A 338 -16.40 28.12 -9.18
N PRO A 339 -16.51 28.50 -7.90
CA PRO A 339 -17.74 28.27 -7.16
C PRO A 339 -18.89 28.87 -7.96
N ALA A 340 -19.97 28.10 -8.14
CA ALA A 340 -21.19 28.61 -8.74
C ALA A 340 -21.58 29.92 -8.04
N PRO A 341 -22.08 30.93 -8.78
CA PRO A 341 -22.49 32.19 -8.16
C PRO A 341 -23.49 31.87 -7.05
N ALA A 342 -23.19 32.37 -5.84
CA ALA A 342 -24.04 32.18 -4.69
C ALA A 342 -25.46 32.61 -5.05
N ARG A 343 -26.42 31.68 -4.93
CA ARG A 343 -27.84 32.05 -4.94
C ARG A 343 -28.04 33.08 -3.84
N THR A 344 -28.48 34.27 -4.22
CA THR A 344 -28.83 35.35 -3.31
C THR A 344 -29.83 34.80 -2.28
N PRO A 345 -29.50 34.78 -0.97
CA PRO A 345 -30.51 34.47 0.02
C PRO A 345 -31.51 35.62 0.05
N ALA A 346 -32.81 35.27 0.09
CA ALA A 346 -33.87 36.24 0.31
C ALA A 346 -33.57 37.05 1.58
N ARG A 347 -33.71 38.37 1.47
CA ARG A 347 -33.58 39.31 2.58
C ARG A 347 -34.61 38.96 3.66
N ASP A 348 -34.12 38.62 4.84
CA ASP A 348 -34.90 38.61 6.08
C ASP A 348 -34.49 39.85 6.89
N PRO A 349 -35.39 40.82 7.14
CA PRO A 349 -35.03 42.08 7.78
C PRO A 349 -35.10 41.91 9.31
N GLY A 350 -33.97 41.65 9.95
CA GLY A 350 -33.94 41.70 11.41
C GLY A 350 -32.74 41.10 12.10
N ARG A 351 -31.55 41.70 11.98
CA ARG A 351 -30.63 41.75 13.13
C ARG A 351 -29.52 42.78 12.96
N ALA A 352 -29.50 43.70 13.90
CA ALA A 352 -28.54 44.78 14.04
C ALA A 352 -27.13 44.28 14.37
N GLU A 353 -26.20 45.12 13.92
CA GLU A 353 -24.75 45.07 13.99
C GLU A 353 -24.18 44.88 15.41
N ARG A 354 -23.10 44.10 15.51
CA ARG A 354 -21.96 44.42 16.39
C ARG A 354 -20.67 44.01 15.70
N GLY A 355 -19.86 45.02 15.36
CA GLY A 355 -18.54 44.89 14.80
C GLY A 355 -17.49 44.45 15.85
N GLY A 356 -16.39 43.91 15.34
CA GLY A 356 -15.22 43.51 16.12
C GLY A 356 -14.20 42.84 15.20
N GLY A 357 -13.44 43.65 14.48
CA GLY A 357 -12.32 43.16 13.65
C GLY A 357 -11.15 42.73 14.51
N LEU A 358 -10.42 41.70 14.08
CA LEU A 358 -9.05 41.42 14.51
C LEU A 358 -8.31 40.64 13.42
N GLN A 359 -7.15 41.16 13.08
CA GLN A 359 -6.25 40.77 11.99
C GLN A 359 -5.75 39.33 12.09
N ARG A 360 -5.84 38.58 10.97
CA ARG A 360 -5.11 37.32 10.78
C ARG A 360 -3.66 37.63 10.42
N ARG A 361 -2.74 37.43 11.37
CA ARG A 361 -1.31 37.30 11.08
C ARG A 361 -1.03 35.91 10.52
N GLN A 362 -0.39 35.91 9.36
CA GLN A 362 0.27 34.78 8.74
C GLN A 362 1.47 34.38 9.60
N LEU A 363 1.58 33.10 9.96
CA LEU A 363 2.83 32.48 10.38
C LEU A 363 2.94 31.15 9.63
N GLY A 364 3.81 31.15 8.62
CA GLY A 364 4.23 29.95 7.93
C GLY A 364 5.21 29.17 8.80
N HIS A 365 5.05 27.85 8.83
CA HIS A 365 6.06 26.92 9.33
C HIS A 365 6.56 26.06 8.16
N PRO A 366 7.87 26.06 7.87
CA PRO A 366 8.51 25.02 7.09
C PRO A 366 8.99 23.89 8.02
N LEU A 367 9.07 22.67 7.48
CA LEU A 367 10.00 21.57 7.82
C LEU A 367 9.29 20.22 7.62
N ARG A 368 9.42 19.70 6.40
CA ARG A 368 9.09 18.31 6.08
C ARG A 368 10.04 17.82 5.01
N GLU A 369 11.23 17.40 5.40
CA GLU A 369 12.10 16.58 4.54
C GLU A 369 13.11 15.82 5.41
N GLY A 370 13.21 14.51 5.18
CA GLY A 370 14.16 13.67 5.89
C GLY A 370 13.70 12.23 6.00
N ARG A 371 13.88 11.46 4.93
CA ARG A 371 14.24 10.03 4.98
C ARG A 371 14.39 9.50 3.55
N ARG A 372 15.57 8.97 3.22
CA ARG A 372 15.88 7.53 3.10
C ARG A 372 17.10 7.36 2.18
N HIS A 373 18.21 6.83 2.70
CA HIS A 373 18.94 5.77 2.03
C HIS A 373 19.58 4.85 3.08
N ARG A 374 19.21 3.57 3.01
CA ARG A 374 19.79 2.47 3.80
C ARG A 374 20.89 1.82 2.95
N HIS A 375 22.04 1.62 3.58
CA HIS A 375 23.08 0.70 3.13
C HIS A 375 22.59 -0.77 3.19
N GLN A 376 22.91 -1.55 2.16
CA GLN A 376 22.89 -3.01 2.15
C GLN A 376 24.28 -3.54 2.52
N PRO A 377 24.41 -4.67 3.25
CA PRO A 377 25.64 -5.45 3.28
C PRO A 377 25.56 -6.72 2.39
N ALA A 378 26.75 -7.14 2.00
CA ALA A 378 27.09 -8.12 0.97
C ALA A 378 26.70 -9.58 1.30
N ARG A 379 26.52 -10.39 0.23
CA ARG A 379 26.40 -11.85 0.30
C ARG A 379 27.70 -12.50 -0.19
N GLY A 380 28.28 -13.32 0.68
CA GLY A 380 29.33 -14.29 0.35
C GLY A 380 28.75 -15.68 0.04
N THR A 381 29.54 -16.42 -0.72
CA THR A 381 29.39 -17.72 -1.39
C THR A 381 29.17 -18.93 -0.47
N GLY A 382 28.52 -19.99 -1.00
CA GLY A 382 28.53 -21.32 -0.36
C GLY A 382 27.54 -22.36 -0.89
N ASP A 383 27.94 -23.02 -1.97
CA ASP A 383 27.92 -24.47 -2.22
C ASP A 383 26.63 -25.30 -2.48
N ASP A 384 26.76 -26.12 -3.53
CA ASP A 384 25.83 -27.07 -4.13
C ASP A 384 25.79 -28.40 -3.37
N ARG A 385 24.60 -28.95 -3.08
CA ARG A 385 24.36 -30.41 -3.04
C ARG A 385 22.93 -30.78 -3.46
N ALA A 386 22.86 -31.88 -4.20
CA ALA A 386 21.77 -32.36 -5.04
C ALA A 386 20.76 -33.33 -4.35
N VAL A 387 19.48 -33.26 -4.79
CA VAL A 387 18.55 -34.38 -5.21
C VAL A 387 18.04 -35.35 -4.09
N PRO A 388 16.85 -36.06 -4.16
CA PRO A 388 16.00 -36.47 -5.30
C PRO A 388 14.46 -36.26 -5.22
N ALA A 389 13.80 -36.78 -6.27
CA ALA A 389 12.46 -36.53 -6.80
C ALA A 389 11.33 -37.54 -6.45
N HIS A 390 10.09 -37.09 -6.76
CA HIS A 390 8.86 -37.82 -7.20
C HIS A 390 8.02 -38.64 -6.18
N PRO A 391 6.71 -38.98 -6.45
CA PRO A 391 5.95 -38.92 -7.72
C PRO A 391 4.51 -38.33 -7.66
N ALA A 392 3.83 -38.44 -8.82
CA ALA A 392 2.59 -37.83 -9.31
C ALA A 392 1.25 -38.42 -8.79
N GLY A 393 0.15 -37.68 -9.03
CA GLY A 393 -1.23 -38.14 -8.81
C GLY A 393 -2.31 -37.30 -9.54
N ARG A 394 -2.54 -37.68 -10.80
CA ARG A 394 -3.68 -37.46 -11.75
C ARG A 394 -4.96 -36.73 -11.26
N SER A 395 -5.55 -35.91 -12.16
CA SER A 395 -6.79 -36.20 -12.95
C SER A 395 -7.66 -34.94 -13.21
N ARG A 396 -7.86 -34.55 -14.47
CA ARG A 396 -9.12 -34.69 -15.25
C ARG A 396 -9.20 -33.71 -16.43
N LEU A 397 -9.32 -34.31 -17.61
CA LEU A 397 -9.84 -33.79 -18.87
C LEU A 397 -11.36 -34.01 -18.91
N HIS A 398 -12.10 -33.08 -19.54
CA HIS A 398 -13.20 -33.25 -20.52
C HIS A 398 -13.91 -31.89 -20.65
N GLN A 399 -13.70 -31.15 -21.75
CA GLN A 399 -14.39 -31.18 -23.06
C GLN A 399 -15.67 -30.29 -23.11
N HIS A 400 -15.53 -29.17 -23.85
CA HIS A 400 -16.38 -28.53 -24.89
C HIS A 400 -17.87 -28.93 -25.05
N PRO A 401 -18.77 -28.05 -25.61
CA PRO A 401 -18.56 -27.40 -26.92
C PRO A 401 -19.24 -26.03 -27.18
N ASP A 402 -19.10 -25.62 -28.45
CA ASP A 402 -19.92 -24.72 -29.27
C ASP A 402 -19.45 -23.29 -29.62
N ALA A 403 -19.79 -22.96 -30.86
CA ALA A 403 -18.97 -22.26 -31.83
C ALA A 403 -19.61 -20.96 -32.37
N ALA A 404 -18.75 -20.16 -33.00
CA ALA A 404 -18.98 -19.27 -34.14
C ALA A 404 -19.93 -18.06 -34.00
N ARG A 405 -19.34 -16.86 -34.18
CA ARG A 405 -19.70 -15.91 -35.26
C ARG A 405 -18.65 -14.81 -35.41
N ARG A 406 -18.08 -14.70 -36.61
CA ARG A 406 -17.27 -13.55 -37.10
C ARG A 406 -18.20 -12.45 -37.64
N PRO A 407 -17.74 -11.20 -37.68
CA PRO A 407 -17.49 -10.52 -38.96
C PRO A 407 -16.10 -9.84 -38.92
N GLY A 408 -15.29 -9.76 -39.97
CA GLY A 408 -15.51 -9.21 -41.31
C GLY A 408 -14.34 -8.23 -41.56
N ARG A 409 -13.32 -8.65 -42.30
CA ARG A 409 -12.16 -7.83 -42.70
C ARG A 409 -12.53 -6.95 -43.90
N PRO A 410 -12.05 -5.69 -44.00
CA PRO A 410 -11.77 -5.07 -45.28
C PRO A 410 -10.33 -5.39 -45.75
N ARG A 411 -10.19 -5.52 -47.06
CA ARG A 411 -8.99 -5.86 -47.81
C ARG A 411 -7.97 -4.71 -47.88
N VAL A 412 -6.71 -5.10 -47.99
CA VAL A 412 -5.55 -4.28 -48.36
C VAL A 412 -5.68 -3.84 -49.83
N GLY A 413 -5.36 -2.57 -50.11
CA GLY A 413 -5.26 -2.03 -51.46
C GLY A 413 -4.31 -0.83 -51.55
N GLN A 414 -3.29 -1.01 -52.39
CA GLN A 414 -2.41 -0.04 -53.05
C GLN A 414 -1.16 0.51 -52.34
N ALA A 415 -0.08 0.43 -53.12
CA ALA A 415 1.30 0.76 -52.80
C ALA A 415 1.70 2.13 -53.38
N ALA A 416 2.64 2.75 -52.66
CA ALA A 416 3.71 3.64 -53.09
C ALA A 416 3.36 4.99 -53.77
N GLN A 417 3.69 6.07 -53.05
CA GLN A 417 4.46 7.18 -53.61
C GLN A 417 5.57 7.57 -52.65
N ALA A 418 6.81 7.35 -53.09
CA ALA A 418 8.02 7.76 -52.38
C ALA A 418 8.13 9.30 -52.40
N ARG A 419 8.16 9.93 -51.23
CA ARG A 419 8.66 11.30 -51.07
C ARG A 419 9.81 11.28 -50.07
N ARG A 420 10.97 11.79 -50.52
CA ARG A 420 12.17 12.00 -49.70
C ARG A 420 11.83 12.78 -48.43
N PRO A 421 12.50 12.53 -47.29
CA PRO A 421 12.30 13.34 -46.10
C PRO A 421 12.82 14.76 -46.35
N ALA A 422 12.06 15.75 -45.90
CA ALA A 422 12.53 17.14 -45.83
C ALA A 422 13.68 17.22 -44.81
N ARG A 423 14.76 17.92 -45.20
CA ARG A 423 15.85 18.30 -44.27
C ARG A 423 15.28 19.14 -43.12
N PRO A 424 15.77 19.02 -41.89
CA PRO A 424 15.34 19.87 -40.79
C PRO A 424 15.85 21.31 -40.98
N ASP A 425 14.98 22.29 -40.71
CA ASP A 425 15.32 23.70 -40.64
C ASP A 425 16.37 23.96 -39.56
N ALA A 426 17.41 24.72 -39.92
CA ALA A 426 18.59 25.00 -39.10
C ALA A 426 18.36 25.95 -37.90
N LEU A 427 17.11 26.19 -37.48
CA LEU A 427 16.77 27.16 -36.43
C LEU A 427 16.35 26.57 -35.08
N VAL A 428 16.38 25.23 -34.91
CA VAL A 428 16.06 24.57 -33.62
C VAL A 428 17.32 24.14 -32.83
N LEU A 429 18.51 24.35 -33.38
CA LEU A 429 19.79 24.12 -32.70
C LEU A 429 20.46 25.45 -32.33
N ALA A 430 19.88 26.21 -31.40
CA ALA A 430 20.65 27.22 -30.67
C ALA A 430 20.05 27.51 -29.29
N ALA A 431 20.93 27.38 -28.29
CA ALA A 431 20.89 27.98 -26.96
C ALA A 431 19.98 27.37 -25.87
N ARG A 432 20.54 26.41 -25.13
CA ARG A 432 20.61 26.49 -23.65
C ARG A 432 22.00 26.08 -23.16
N PRO A 433 22.68 26.86 -22.30
CA PRO A 433 24.00 26.53 -21.80
C PRO A 433 23.93 25.47 -20.69
N ALA A 434 25.02 24.73 -20.53
CA ALA A 434 25.22 23.72 -19.50
C ALA A 434 25.17 24.35 -18.09
N LEU A 435 24.34 23.78 -17.21
CA LEU A 435 24.41 24.06 -15.79
C LEU A 435 25.52 23.19 -15.18
N ARG A 436 26.49 23.86 -14.55
CA ARG A 436 27.36 23.30 -13.52
C ARG A 436 26.56 22.93 -12.28
#